data_AF-A0A4Q5T9U0-F1
#
_entry.id   AF-A0A4Q5T9U0-F1
#
_cell.length_a   1.000
_cell.length_b   1.000
_cell.length_c   1.000
_cell.angle_alpha   90.00
_cell.angle_beta   90.00
_cell.angle_gamma   90.00
#
_symmetry.space_group_name_H-M   'P 1'
#
loop_
_entity.id
_entity.type
_entity.pdbx_description
1 polymer ?
#
loop_
_entity_poly.entity_id
_entity_poly.type
_entity_poly.pdbx_seq_one_letter_code
_entity_poly.pdbx_strand_id
1 'polypeptide(L)'
;MKRTIPLLIICLLLIVIAFAQLNQARQPKVLIEADDEVVIKAGKSSITMKKNGSIIIKGNDIKIEGAQVISVKEGNEILLKGSKIKDN
;
A
#
# COMPACT_ATOMS: atom_id res chain seq x y z
N MET A 1 40.41 -31.35 -8.20
CA MET A 1 39.53 -30.79 -7.13
C MET A 1 39.19 -29.30 -7.22
N LYS A 2 39.82 -28.46 -8.07
CA LYS A 2 39.57 -27.00 -8.06
C LYS A 2 38.37 -26.51 -8.91
N ARG A 3 37.76 -27.37 -9.74
CA ARG A 3 36.66 -27.00 -10.66
C ARG A 3 35.23 -27.26 -10.10
N THR A 4 35.09 -28.03 -9.03
CA THR A 4 33.78 -28.41 -8.47
C THR A 4 33.25 -27.43 -7.41
N ILE A 5 34.14 -26.67 -6.76
CA ILE A 5 33.79 -25.66 -5.75
C ILE A 5 32.94 -24.50 -6.31
N PRO A 6 33.26 -23.85 -7.45
CA PRO A 6 32.44 -22.75 -7.96
C PRO A 6 31.05 -23.20 -8.43
N LEU A 7 30.93 -24.45 -8.90
CA LEU A 7 29.65 -25.03 -9.32
C LEU A 7 28.70 -25.23 -8.14
N LEU A 8 29.23 -25.65 -6.98
CA LEU A 8 28.45 -25.79 -5.74
C LEU A 8 28.00 -24.43 -5.20
N ILE A 9 28.84 -23.39 -5.30
CA ILE A 9 28.48 -22.03 -4.86
C ILE A 9 27.38 -21.44 -5.75
N ILE A 10 27.49 -21.59 -7.08
CA ILE A 10 26.44 -21.17 -8.02
C ILE A 10 25.13 -21.91 -7.76
N CYS A 11 25.20 -23.23 -7.51
CA CYS A 11 24.01 -24.03 -7.20
C CYS A 11 23.35 -23.56 -5.89
N LEU A 12 24.14 -23.30 -4.84
CA LEU A 12 23.63 -22.77 -3.58
C LEU A 12 23.00 -21.38 -3.76
N LEU A 13 23.60 -20.52 -4.58
CA LEU A 13 23.10 -19.18 -4.86
C LEU A 13 21.76 -19.22 -5.61
N LEU A 14 21.63 -20.11 -6.60
CA LEU A 14 20.36 -20.33 -7.32
C LEU A 14 19.26 -20.86 -6.40
N ILE A 15 19.59 -21.76 -5.48
CA ILE A 15 18.64 -22.28 -4.48
C ILE A 15 18.16 -21.17 -3.54
N VAL A 16 19.07 -20.30 -3.08
CA VAL A 16 18.70 -19.17 -2.20
C VAL A 16 17.81 -18.16 -2.93
N ILE A 17 18.11 -17.85 -4.20
CA ILE A 17 17.28 -16.94 -5.02
C ILE A 17 15.89 -17.55 -5.25
N ALA A 18 15.80 -18.84 -5.57
CA ALA A 18 14.53 -19.53 -5.77
C ALA A 18 13.69 -19.57 -4.47
N PHE A 19 14.32 -19.77 -3.31
CA PHE A 19 13.63 -19.78 -2.03
C PHE A 19 13.11 -18.39 -1.62
N ALA A 20 13.86 -17.33 -1.93
CA ALA A 20 13.40 -15.95 -1.74
C ALA A 20 12.15 -15.64 -2.58
N GLN A 21 12.10 -16.12 -3.83
CA GLN A 21 10.96 -15.92 -4.74
C GLN A 21 9.69 -16.69 -4.28
N LEU A 22 9.85 -17.84 -3.62
CA LEU A 22 8.73 -18.67 -3.17
C LEU A 22 7.94 -18.05 -1.99
N ASN A 23 8.64 -17.36 -1.09
CA ASN A 23 8.03 -16.74 0.10
C ASN A 23 7.33 -15.40 -0.18
N GLN A 24 7.46 -14.87 -1.39
CA GLN A 24 6.83 -13.61 -1.80
C GLN A 24 5.42 -13.83 -2.40
N ALA A 25 5.02 -15.09 -2.66
CA ALA A 25 3.89 -15.43 -3.52
C ALA A 25 2.59 -15.88 -2.81
N ARG A 26 2.47 -15.80 -1.48
CA ARG A 26 1.21 -16.09 -0.76
C ARG A 26 0.83 -14.97 0.20
N GLN A 27 0.26 -13.90 -0.34
CA GLN A 27 -0.59 -13.01 0.44
C GLN A 27 -2.04 -13.39 0.12
N PRO A 28 -2.74 -14.18 0.97
CA PRO A 28 -4.13 -14.48 0.74
C PRO A 28 -4.91 -13.16 0.63
N LYS A 29 -5.66 -13.00 -0.47
CA LYS A 29 -6.50 -11.83 -0.69
C LYS A 29 -7.55 -11.78 0.42
N VAL A 30 -7.59 -10.68 1.15
CA VAL A 30 -8.68 -10.40 2.11
C VAL A 30 -9.75 -9.61 1.37
N LEU A 31 -10.96 -10.18 1.28
CA LEU A 31 -12.14 -9.49 0.76
C LEU A 31 -13.01 -9.08 1.95
N ILE A 32 -13.36 -7.80 2.02
CA ILE A 32 -14.32 -7.26 2.98
C ILE A 32 -15.45 -6.66 2.16
N GLU A 33 -16.64 -7.23 2.30
CA GLU A 33 -17.85 -6.82 1.58
C GLU A 33 -18.92 -6.43 2.60
N ALA A 34 -19.62 -5.34 2.34
CA ALA A 34 -20.71 -4.82 3.16
C ALA A 34 -21.77 -4.17 2.26
N ASP A 35 -23.04 -4.32 2.62
CA ASP A 35 -24.16 -3.86 1.80
C ASP A 35 -24.31 -2.34 1.75
N ASP A 36 -23.83 -1.62 2.76
CA ASP A 36 -24.01 -0.17 2.92
C ASP A 36 -22.68 0.56 3.13
N GLU A 37 -21.96 0.26 4.22
CA GLU A 37 -20.67 0.89 4.52
C GLU A 37 -19.68 -0.02 5.24
N VAL A 38 -18.39 0.28 5.06
CA VAL A 38 -17.27 -0.29 5.83
C VAL A 38 -16.60 0.85 6.60
N VAL A 39 -16.43 0.69 7.91
CA VAL A 39 -15.81 1.69 8.78
C VAL A 39 -14.67 1.07 9.59
N ILE A 40 -13.46 1.60 9.43
CA ILE A 40 -12.30 1.31 10.29
C ILE A 40 -12.13 2.50 11.23
N LYS A 41 -12.38 2.32 12.53
CA LYS A 41 -12.40 3.42 13.51
C LYS A 41 -11.47 3.15 14.69
N ALA A 42 -10.78 4.20 15.13
CA ALA A 42 -10.00 4.21 16.36
C ALA A 42 -10.19 5.56 17.06
N GLY A 43 -10.93 5.58 18.18
CA GLY A 43 -11.26 6.81 18.91
C GLY A 43 -11.99 7.83 18.01
N LYS A 44 -11.34 8.98 17.77
CA LYS A 44 -11.86 10.08 16.92
C LYS A 44 -11.49 9.94 15.44
N SER A 45 -10.60 9.00 15.09
CA SER A 45 -10.16 8.80 13.71
C SER A 45 -10.96 7.69 13.03
N SER A 46 -11.26 7.85 11.74
CA SER A 46 -12.00 6.86 10.97
C SER A 46 -11.65 6.88 9.49
N ILE A 47 -11.67 5.71 8.86
CA ILE A 47 -11.73 5.52 7.41
C ILE A 47 -13.09 4.88 7.10
N THR A 48 -13.90 5.55 6.29
CA THR A 48 -15.23 5.07 5.90
C THR A 48 -15.30 4.91 4.39
N MET A 49 -15.77 3.75 3.93
CA MET A 49 -16.06 3.44 2.54
C MET A 49 -17.56 3.19 2.40
N LYS A 50 -18.22 3.91 1.51
CA LYS A 50 -19.68 3.81 1.29
C LYS A 50 -19.99 3.10 -0.02
N LYS A 51 -21.19 2.51 -0.10
CA LYS A 51 -21.74 1.89 -1.33
C LYS A 51 -21.66 2.78 -2.57
N ASN A 52 -21.83 4.10 -2.41
CA ASN A 52 -21.77 5.06 -3.52
C ASN A 52 -20.34 5.38 -4.03
N GLY A 53 -19.32 4.70 -3.51
CA GLY A 53 -17.91 4.92 -3.87
C GLY A 53 -17.23 6.07 -3.12
N SER A 54 -17.94 6.79 -2.24
CA SER A 54 -17.33 7.83 -1.41
C SER A 54 -16.41 7.21 -0.36
N ILE A 55 -15.18 7.72 -0.28
CA ILE A 55 -14.19 7.38 0.76
C ILE A 55 -13.98 8.62 1.63
N ILE A 56 -14.10 8.46 2.94
CA ILE A 56 -13.97 9.53 3.91
C ILE A 56 -12.88 9.15 4.92
N ILE A 57 -11.83 9.97 5.01
CA ILE A 57 -10.74 9.81 5.98
C ILE A 57 -10.83 10.98 6.96
N LYS A 58 -10.99 10.67 8.26
CA LYS A 58 -11.09 11.65 9.35
C LYS A 58 -10.05 11.36 10.42
N GLY A 59 -9.47 12.42 10.96
CA GLY A 59 -8.53 12.41 12.07
C GLY A 59 -8.14 13.84 12.43
N ASN A 60 -7.47 14.02 13.57
CA ASN A 60 -6.91 15.33 13.94
C ASN A 60 -5.74 15.71 13.00
N ASP A 61 -4.86 14.74 12.74
CA ASP A 61 -3.73 14.85 11.83
C ASP A 61 -3.80 13.75 10.77
N ILE A 62 -3.60 14.11 9.50
CA ILE A 62 -3.53 13.17 8.37
C ILE A 62 -2.23 13.44 7.62
N LYS A 63 -1.32 12.47 7.63
CA LYS A 63 -0.03 12.54 6.92
C LYS A 63 -0.04 11.54 5.76
N ILE A 64 0.21 12.02 4.55
CA ILE A 64 0.31 11.20 3.35
C ILE A 64 1.74 11.34 2.83
N GLU A 65 2.53 10.27 2.92
CA GLU A 65 3.92 10.25 2.48
C GLU A 65 4.06 9.34 1.26
N GLY A 66 4.75 9.82 0.23
CA GLY A 66 5.08 9.06 -0.96
C GLY A 66 6.58 9.19 -1.24
N ALA A 67 7.23 8.09 -1.63
CA ALA A 67 8.68 8.09 -1.89
C ALA A 67 9.07 8.76 -3.21
N GLN A 68 8.13 8.87 -4.15
CA GLN A 68 8.37 9.41 -5.49
C GLN A 68 7.36 10.51 -5.83
N VAL A 69 6.10 10.11 -6.09
CA VAL A 69 5.04 11.04 -6.51
C VAL A 69 3.72 10.62 -5.86
N ILE A 70 2.97 11.61 -5.37
CA ILE A 70 1.54 11.46 -5.02
C ILE A 70 0.75 12.16 -6.13
N SER A 71 -0.02 11.40 -6.91
CA SER A 71 -0.88 11.95 -7.96
C SER A 71 -2.33 11.98 -7.51
N VAL A 72 -2.94 13.17 -7.56
CA VAL A 72 -4.39 13.34 -7.37
C VAL A 72 -4.97 13.83 -8.68
N LYS A 73 -5.93 13.09 -9.24
CA LYS A 73 -6.61 13.42 -10.49
C LYS A 73 -8.11 13.37 -10.25
N GLU A 74 -8.82 14.35 -10.76
CA GLU A 74 -10.27 14.41 -10.74
C GLU A 74 -10.73 15.04 -12.08
N GLY A 75 -11.91 14.67 -12.57
CA GLY A 75 -12.38 15.02 -13.91
C GLY A 75 -13.12 16.36 -14.03
N ASN A 76 -13.54 16.96 -12.91
CA ASN A 76 -14.36 18.15 -12.80
C ASN A 76 -13.74 19.25 -11.89
N GLU A 77 -13.69 19.03 -10.58
CA GLU A 77 -13.16 19.93 -9.55
C GLU A 77 -12.46 19.21 -8.38
N ILE A 78 -11.33 19.79 -7.93
CA ILE A 78 -10.69 19.48 -6.64
C ILE A 78 -10.90 20.67 -5.68
N LEU A 79 -11.61 20.44 -4.58
CA LEU A 79 -11.81 21.45 -3.53
C LEU A 79 -10.86 21.20 -2.34
N LEU A 80 -9.91 22.10 -2.14
CA LEU A 80 -8.95 22.08 -1.02
C LEU A 80 -9.18 23.29 -0.11
N LYS A 81 -9.47 23.04 1.17
CA LYS A 81 -9.66 24.09 2.18
C LYS A 81 -8.67 23.88 3.33
N GLY A 82 -7.86 24.89 3.59
CA GLY A 82 -6.94 24.94 4.72
C GLY A 82 -6.71 26.38 5.13
N SER A 83 -6.43 26.62 6.42
CA SER A 83 -6.05 27.95 6.91
C SER A 83 -4.71 28.43 6.34
N LYS A 84 -3.85 27.49 5.92
CA LYS A 84 -2.59 27.75 5.23
C LYS A 84 -2.28 26.58 4.29
N ILE A 85 -2.03 26.87 3.02
CA ILE A 85 -1.56 25.91 2.02
C ILE A 85 -0.21 26.43 1.53
N LYS A 86 0.84 25.61 1.69
CA LYS A 86 2.18 25.91 1.17
C LYS A 86 2.42 25.05 -0.07
N ASP A 87 2.96 25.67 -1.10
CA ASP A 87 3.38 25.05 -2.35
C ASP A 87 4.85 25.44 -2.60
N ASN A 88 5.65 24.61 -3.28
CA ASN A 88 7.08 24.85 -3.54
C ASN A 88 7.51 24.42 -4.94
#